data_AF-A0A3C1MSY2-F1
#
_entry.id   AF-A0A3C1MSY2-F1
#
_cell.length_a   1.000
_cell.length_b   1.000
_cell.length_c   1.000
_cell.angle_alpha   90.00
_cell.angle_beta   90.00
_cell.angle_gamma   90.00
#
_symmetry.space_group_name_H-M   'P 1'
#
loop_
_entity.id
_entity.type
_entity.pdbx_description
1 polymer ?
#
loop_
_entity_poly.entity_id
_entity_poly.type
_entity_poly.pdbx_seq_one_letter_code
_entity_poly.pdbx_strand_id
1 'polypeptide(L)' 'ALEFFAEELRLAQLALSRITGEFSADDLLGEIFGRFCIGK' A
#
# COMPACT_ATOMS: atom_id res chain seq x y z
N ALA A 1 8.84 -20.99 -7.81
CA ALA A 1 9.49 -19.78 -8.36
C ALA A 1 8.92 -18.52 -7.72
N LEU A 2 7.60 -18.28 -7.80
CA LEU A 2 6.93 -17.10 -7.20
C LEU A 2 7.15 -16.93 -5.68
N GLU A 3 7.15 -18.03 -4.91
CA GLU A 3 7.39 -17.96 -3.46
C GLU A 3 8.78 -17.40 -3.09
N PHE A 4 9.79 -17.55 -3.95
CA PHE A 4 11.12 -16.99 -3.69
C PHE A 4 11.16 -15.47 -3.88
N PHE A 5 10.29 -14.91 -4.74
CA PHE A 5 10.24 -13.47 -4.98
C PHE A 5 9.43 -12.70 -3.94
N ALA A 6 8.55 -13.37 -3.18
CA ALA A 6 7.69 -12.71 -2.21
C ALA A 6 8.49 -11.97 -1.13
N GLU A 7 9.57 -12.56 -0.63
CA GLU A 7 10.42 -11.94 0.39
C GLU A 7 11.23 -10.78 -0.17
N GLU A 8 11.79 -10.90 -1.39
CA GLU A 8 12.51 -9.80 -2.03
C GLU A 8 11.59 -8.60 -2.29
N LEU A 9 10.36 -8.85 -2.75
CA LEU A 9 9.36 -7.81 -2.94
C LEU A 9 8.94 -7.16 -1.63
N ARG A 10 8.82 -7.93 -0.54
CA ARG A 10 8.54 -7.40 0.80
C ARG A 10 9.66 -6.48 1.28
N LEU A 11 10.92 -6.88 1.11
CA LEU A 11 12.08 -6.06 1.47
C LEU A 11 12.17 -4.79 0.62
N ALA A 12 11.90 -4.89 -0.69
CA ALA A 12 11.84 -3.73 -1.58
C ALA A 12 10.76 -2.74 -1.15
N GLN A 13 9.56 -3.22 -0.82
CA GLN A 13 8.47 -2.37 -0.32
C GLN A 13 8.85 -1.64 0.98
N LEU A 14 9.51 -2.32 1.92
CA LEU A 14 9.98 -1.69 3.16
C LEU A 14 11.06 -0.64 2.89
N ALA A 15 11.97 -0.91 1.95
CA ALA A 15 13.00 0.04 1.56
C ALA A 15 12.42 1.32 0.95
N LEU A 16 11.42 1.18 0.07
CA LEU A 16 10.72 2.31 -0.53
C LEU A 16 9.93 3.11 0.52
N SER A 17 9.23 2.44 1.43
CA SER A 17 8.42 3.09 2.48
C SER A 17 9.25 3.95 3.43
N ARG A 18 10.53 3.61 3.65
CA ARG A 18 11.45 4.47 4.43
C ARG A 18 11.72 5.84 3.78
N ILE A 19 11.54 5.95 2.46
CA ILE A 19 11.76 7.18 1.70
C ILE A 19 10.44 7.90 1.45
N THR A 20 9.39 7.17 1.11
CA THR A 20 8.09 7.72 0.72
C THR A 20 7.13 7.95 1.89
N GLY A 21 7.42 7.39 3.06
CA GLY A 21 6.45 7.23 4.14
C GLY A 21 5.68 5.91 4.02
N GLU A 22 5.03 5.51 5.12
CA GLU A 22 4.17 4.33 5.14
C GLU A 22 2.84 4.60 4.43
N PHE A 23 2.32 3.59 3.74
CA PHE A 23 0.99 3.59 3.16
C PHE A 23 0.16 2.50 3.84
N SER A 24 -0.83 2.92 4.61
CA SER A 24 -1.65 2.05 5.45
C SER A 24 -2.89 1.54 4.71
N ALA A 25 -3.57 0.57 5.33
CA ALA A 25 -4.87 0.12 4.84
C ALA A 25 -5.91 1.26 4.88
N ASP A 26 -5.83 2.18 5.84
CA ASP A 26 -6.74 3.32 5.94
C ASP A 26 -6.52 4.32 4.80
N ASP A 27 -5.27 4.56 4.38
CA ASP A 27 -4.95 5.38 3.21
C ASP A 27 -5.56 4.78 1.94
N LEU A 28 -5.44 3.45 1.78
CA LEU A 28 -6.04 2.73 0.67
C LEU A 28 -7.57 2.85 0.67
N LEU A 29 -8.21 2.67 1.83
CA LEU A 29 -9.66 2.83 1.96
C LEU A 29 -10.07 4.28 1.68
N GLY A 30 -9.28 5.26 2.10
CA GLY A 30 -9.46 6.67 1.77
C GLY A 30 -9.44 6.93 0.26
N GLU A 31 -8.50 6.36 -0.48
CA GLU A 31 -8.43 6.52 -1.94
C GLU A 31 -9.57 5.81 -2.68
N ILE A 32 -9.92 4.59 -2.25
CA ILE A 32 -11.02 3.83 -2.84
C ILE A 32 -12.34 4.54 -2.58
N PHE A 33 -12.61 4.93 -1.34
CA PHE A 33 -13.92 5.42 -0.92
C PHE A 33 -14.07 6.95 -0.91
N GLY A 34 -12.97 7.70 -0.88
CA GLY A 34 -12.99 9.18 -0.79
C GLY A 34 -13.56 9.87 -2.02
N ARG A 35 -13.61 9.18 -3.17
CA ARG A 35 -14.25 9.68 -4.41
C ARG A 35 -15.74 9.32 -4.50
N PHE A 36 -16.24 8.46 -3.62
CA PHE A 36 -17.67 8.25 -3.48
C PHE A 36 -18.21 9.45 -2.70
N CYS A 37 -18.93 10.33 -3.39
CA CYS A 37 -19.50 11.55 -2.82
C CYS A 37 -20.09 11.30 -1.42
N ILE A 38 -19.76 12.18 -0.46
CA ILE A 38 -20.41 12.26 0.84
C ILE A 38 -21.92 12.40 0.59
N GLY A 39 -22.67 11.31 0.74
CA GLY A 39 -24.08 11.24 0.37
C GLY A 39 -24.45 9.96 -0.37
N LYS A 40 -24.40 8.83 0.35
CA LYS A 40 -25.47 7.84 0.27
C LYS A 40 -26.19 7.82 1.61
#